data_AF-A0A8X6G7K3-F1
#
_entry.id   AF-A0A8X6G7K3-F1
#
_cell.length_a   1.000
_cell.length_b   1.000
_cell.length_c   1.000
_cell.angle_alpha   90.00
_cell.angle_beta   90.00
_cell.angle_gamma   90.00
#
_symmetry.space_group_name_H-M   'P 1'
#
loop_
_entity.id
_entity.type
_entity.pdbx_description
1 polymer ?
#
loop_
_entity_poly.entity_id
_entity_poly.type
_entity_poly.pdbx_seq_one_letter_code
_entity_poly.pdbx_strand_id
1 'polypeptide(L)'
;MTLRKIKIKQMVLGLSWDVISDELSCKLPSNIDCTQGKPVTKRVLLSVINSVYDPIGFTAPALLLPKLLMQEAWRGKIGWDEVLPVELEHKYRLWERTMHFMSKCAISRRLFAENYDDFTVHIFTDASAYAYAACAFLRCEFKGQVTVKLMAAKARLAPMKKSTIPRLELLEQL
;
A
#
# COMPACT_ATOMS: atom_id res chain seq x y z
N MET A 1 -13.83 29.35 29.53
CA MET A 1 -12.57 28.79 28.98
C MET A 1 -12.88 27.41 28.41
N THR A 2 -13.28 27.37 27.14
CA THR A 2 -13.82 26.16 26.51
C THR A 2 -12.67 25.20 26.19
N LEU A 3 -12.59 24.06 26.87
CA LEU A 3 -11.68 22.97 26.53
C LEU A 3 -11.93 22.59 25.07
N ARG A 4 -11.03 22.96 24.16
CA ARG A 4 -11.02 22.44 22.79
C ARG A 4 -10.89 20.93 22.91
N LYS A 5 -11.96 20.18 22.62
CA LYS A 5 -11.89 18.72 22.46
C LYS A 5 -10.81 18.45 21.42
N ILE A 6 -9.68 17.88 21.84
CA ILE A 6 -8.61 17.48 20.94
C ILE A 6 -9.22 16.44 20.00
N LYS A 7 -9.28 16.75 18.71
CA LYS A 7 -9.66 15.76 17.70
C LYS A 7 -8.55 14.72 17.64
N ILE A 8 -8.87 13.52 18.12
CA ILE A 8 -7.94 12.38 18.22
C ILE A 8 -7.42 11.98 16.83
N LYS A 9 -8.26 12.10 15.79
CA LYS A 9 -7.88 11.85 14.40
C LYS A 9 -7.92 13.11 13.55
N GLN A 10 -6.85 13.34 12.80
CA GLN A 10 -6.68 14.47 11.87
C GLN A 10 -6.28 13.97 10.48
N MET A 11 -6.45 14.80 9.46
CA MET A 11 -6.00 14.49 8.10
C MET A 11 -4.71 15.22 7.80
N VAL A 12 -3.70 14.49 7.32
CA VAL A 12 -2.42 15.04 6.89
C VAL A 12 -2.06 14.43 5.54
N LEU A 13 -1.95 15.26 4.51
CA LEU A 13 -1.64 14.83 3.14
C LEU A 13 -2.53 13.65 2.66
N GLY A 14 -3.82 13.63 3.01
CA GLY A 14 -4.73 12.55 2.62
C GLY A 14 -4.65 11.27 3.48
N LEU A 15 -3.73 11.17 4.43
CA LEU A 15 -3.65 10.11 5.43
C LEU A 15 -4.39 10.49 6.72
N SER A 16 -4.83 9.49 7.47
CA SER A 16 -5.39 9.66 8.82
C SER A 16 -4.25 9.60 9.84
N TRP A 17 -4.07 10.68 10.59
CA TRP A 17 -3.11 10.79 11.69
C TRP A 17 -3.83 10.67 13.02
N ASP A 18 -3.41 9.71 13.85
CA ASP A 18 -3.82 9.60 15.25
C ASP A 18 -2.84 10.38 16.12
N VAL A 19 -3.32 11.44 16.77
CA VAL A 19 -2.47 12.40 17.50
C VAL A 19 -2.00 11.82 18.84
N ILE A 20 -2.71 10.84 19.39
CA ILE A 20 -2.37 10.24 20.69
C ILE A 20 -1.24 9.22 20.51
N SER A 21 -1.37 8.34 19.52
CA SER A 21 -0.37 7.31 19.22
C SER A 21 0.76 7.80 18.30
N ASP A 22 0.58 8.95 17.65
CA ASP A 22 1.48 9.51 16.63
C ASP A 22 1.69 8.60 15.41
N GLU A 23 0.61 7.96 14.96
CA GLU A 23 0.63 7.02 13.83
C GLU A 23 -0.16 7.53 12.62
N LEU A 24 0.34 7.21 11.43
CA LEU A 24 -0.32 7.43 10.15
C LEU A 24 -0.98 6.14 9.66
N SER A 25 -2.19 6.25 9.13
CA SER A 25 -2.94 5.15 8.53
C SER A 25 -3.65 5.62 7.25
N CYS A 26 -3.83 4.70 6.31
CA CYS A 26 -4.60 5.00 5.09
C CYS A 26 -6.10 4.90 5.38
N LYS A 27 -6.88 5.76 4.74
CA LYS A 27 -8.33 5.59 4.71
C LYS A 27 -8.68 4.44 3.77
N LEU A 28 -9.47 3.51 4.28
CA LEU A 28 -10.11 2.52 3.42
C LEU A 28 -11.17 3.20 2.55
N PRO A 29 -11.32 2.83 1.28
CA PRO A 29 -12.45 3.25 0.48
C PRO A 29 -13.75 2.89 1.18
N SER A 30 -14.63 3.87 1.39
CA SER A 30 -15.95 3.69 2.00
C SER A 30 -16.87 2.74 1.21
N ASN A 31 -16.49 2.42 -0.04
CA ASN A 31 -17.29 1.64 -0.97
C ASN A 31 -16.89 0.16 -1.05
N ILE A 32 -15.98 -0.32 -0.20
CA ILE A 32 -15.55 -1.74 -0.18
C ILE A 32 -16.74 -2.66 0.20
N ASP A 33 -17.60 -2.22 1.10
CA ASP A 33 -18.75 -3.00 1.56
C ASP A 33 -19.96 -2.95 0.60
N CYS A 34 -19.96 -2.06 -0.40
CA CYS A 34 -21.13 -1.80 -1.25
C CYS A 34 -21.31 -2.76 -2.44
N THR A 35 -20.53 -3.85 -2.52
CA THR A 35 -20.38 -4.62 -3.74
C THR A 35 -20.78 -6.10 -3.61
N GLN A 36 -21.30 -6.56 -2.46
CA GLN A 36 -21.95 -7.88 -2.43
C GLN A 36 -23.18 -7.85 -3.34
N GLY A 37 -23.02 -8.37 -4.57
CA GLY A 37 -24.07 -8.46 -5.60
C GLY A 37 -23.99 -7.44 -6.75
N LYS A 38 -23.03 -6.50 -6.78
CA LYS A 38 -22.84 -5.61 -7.94
C LYS A 38 -21.75 -6.15 -8.88
N PRO A 39 -21.95 -6.15 -10.20
CA PRO A 39 -20.93 -6.60 -11.14
C PRO A 39 -19.67 -5.75 -11.00
N VAL A 40 -18.51 -6.41 -10.97
CA VAL A 40 -17.21 -5.72 -10.94
C VAL A 40 -16.79 -5.45 -12.37
N THR A 41 -16.53 -4.18 -12.68
CA THR A 41 -15.99 -3.75 -13.97
C THR A 41 -14.56 -3.27 -13.82
N LYS A 42 -13.85 -3.14 -14.93
CA LYS A 42 -12.49 -2.55 -14.96
C LYS A 42 -12.48 -1.13 -14.37
N ARG A 43 -13.54 -0.35 -14.56
CA ARG A 43 -13.70 0.99 -13.97
C ARG A 43 -13.79 0.93 -12.44
N VAL A 44 -14.59 0.01 -11.90
CA VAL A 44 -14.71 -0.18 -10.45
C VAL A 44 -13.35 -0.58 -9.86
N LEU A 45 -12.68 -1.54 -10.49
CA LEU A 45 -11.34 -1.98 -10.06
C LEU A 45 -10.34 -0.82 -10.01
N LEU A 46 -10.28 0.02 -11.06
CA LEU A 46 -9.41 1.20 -11.08
C LEU A 46 -9.74 2.20 -9.98
N SER A 47 -11.04 2.47 -9.79
CA SER A 47 -11.52 3.41 -8.79
C SER A 47 -11.10 2.98 -7.39
N VAL A 48 -11.22 1.68 -7.08
CA VAL A 48 -10.79 1.12 -5.80
C VAL A 48 -9.28 1.26 -5.62
N ILE A 49 -8.47 0.87 -6.62
CA ILE A 49 -7.00 1.00 -6.55
C ILE A 49 -6.59 2.46 -6.27
N ASN A 50 -7.18 3.42 -6.98
CA ASN A 50 -6.81 4.83 -6.87
C ASN A 50 -7.43 5.55 -5.67
N SER A 51 -8.41 4.94 -5.00
CA SER A 51 -9.00 5.51 -3.78
C SER A 51 -8.10 5.39 -2.55
N VAL A 52 -7.13 4.47 -2.59
CA VAL A 52 -6.12 4.33 -1.53
C VAL A 52 -4.96 5.27 -1.85
N TYR A 53 -4.94 6.41 -1.17
CA TYR A 53 -3.83 7.35 -1.24
C TYR A 53 -2.76 6.96 -0.23
N ASP A 54 -1.56 6.63 -0.73
CA ASP A 54 -0.43 6.20 0.08
C ASP A 54 0.89 6.77 -0.46
N PRO A 55 1.34 7.92 0.07
CA PRO A 55 2.58 8.57 -0.35
C PRO A 55 3.83 7.85 0.15
N ILE A 56 3.71 7.00 1.19
CA ILE A 56 4.84 6.30 1.83
C ILE A 56 4.99 4.89 1.24
N GLY A 57 3.90 4.31 0.74
CA GLY A 57 3.85 3.02 0.05
C GLY A 57 3.72 1.80 0.96
N PHE A 58 3.41 1.98 2.25
CA PHE A 58 3.24 0.88 3.20
C PHE A 58 2.02 -0.01 2.90
N THR A 59 1.06 0.46 2.10
CA THR A 59 -0.08 -0.31 1.58
C THR A 59 0.21 -1.04 0.28
N ALA A 60 1.41 -0.85 -0.31
CA ALA A 60 1.78 -1.45 -1.58
C ALA A 60 1.58 -2.97 -1.66
N PRO A 61 1.89 -3.77 -0.60
CA PRO A 61 1.63 -5.21 -0.63
C PRO A 61 0.14 -5.55 -0.76
N ALA A 62 -0.71 -4.82 -0.05
CA ALA A 62 -2.16 -5.04 -0.11
C ALA A 62 -2.74 -4.62 -1.47
N LEU A 63 -2.20 -3.58 -2.11
CA LEU A 63 -2.66 -3.13 -3.43
C LEU A 63 -2.05 -3.90 -4.61
N LEU A 64 -1.16 -4.86 -4.37
CA LEU A 64 -0.50 -5.59 -5.44
C LEU A 64 -1.49 -6.44 -6.26
N LEU A 65 -2.35 -7.22 -5.60
CA LEU A 65 -3.32 -8.07 -6.29
C LEU A 65 -4.30 -7.30 -7.19
N PRO A 66 -5.00 -6.24 -6.73
CA PRO A 66 -5.93 -5.52 -7.60
C PRO A 66 -5.20 -4.85 -8.77
N LYS A 67 -3.95 -4.39 -8.58
CA LYS A 67 -3.11 -3.90 -9.67
C LYS A 67 -2.80 -5.00 -10.70
N LEU A 68 -2.50 -6.23 -10.25
CA LEU A 68 -2.30 -7.38 -11.14
C LEU A 68 -3.58 -7.73 -11.91
N LEU A 69 -4.74 -7.77 -11.24
CA LEU A 69 -6.04 -8.02 -11.88
C LEU A 69 -6.35 -6.95 -12.93
N MET A 70 -6.00 -5.70 -12.64
CA MET A 70 -6.15 -4.61 -13.59
C MET A 70 -5.29 -4.85 -14.84
N GLN A 71 -4.02 -5.22 -14.66
CA GLN A 71 -3.12 -5.58 -15.77
C GLN A 71 -3.65 -6.78 -16.59
N GLU A 72 -4.22 -7.79 -15.92
CA GLU A 72 -4.84 -8.95 -16.56
C GLU A 72 -6.08 -8.56 -17.36
N ALA A 73 -6.93 -7.67 -16.83
CA ALA A 73 -8.09 -7.15 -17.53
C ALA A 73 -7.71 -6.33 -18.79
N TRP A 74 -6.63 -5.54 -18.71
CA TRP A 74 -6.05 -4.86 -19.88
C TRP A 74 -5.57 -5.86 -20.93
N ARG A 75 -4.91 -6.94 -20.52
CA ARG A 75 -4.42 -8.00 -21.42
C ARG A 75 -5.58 -8.69 -22.14
N GLY A 76 -6.66 -8.97 -21.42
CA GLY A 76 -7.89 -9.54 -21.95
C GLY A 76 -8.71 -8.60 -22.82
N LYS A 77 -8.27 -7.34 -23.01
CA LYS A 77 -8.98 -6.30 -23.76
C LYS A 77 -10.42 -6.05 -23.29
N ILE A 78 -10.69 -6.30 -22.02
CA ILE A 78 -12.01 -6.10 -21.41
C ILE A 78 -12.37 -4.62 -21.47
N GLY A 79 -13.63 -4.31 -21.82
CA GLY A 79 -14.18 -2.96 -21.80
C GLY A 79 -14.11 -2.28 -20.43
N TRP A 80 -14.31 -0.95 -20.38
CA TRP A 80 -14.30 -0.22 -19.12
C TRP A 80 -15.49 -0.57 -18.21
N ASP A 81 -16.66 -0.69 -18.82
CA ASP A 81 -17.94 -0.93 -18.17
C ASP A 81 -18.45 -2.37 -18.41
N GLU A 82 -17.62 -3.20 -19.05
CA GLU A 82 -17.83 -4.63 -19.18
C GLU A 82 -17.53 -5.34 -17.86
N VAL A 83 -18.35 -6.34 -17.54
CA VAL A 83 -18.20 -7.16 -16.33
C VAL A 83 -16.93 -8.01 -16.45
N LEU A 84 -16.15 -8.09 -15.37
CA LEU A 84 -14.97 -8.94 -15.34
C LEU A 84 -15.37 -10.42 -15.51
N PRO A 85 -14.56 -11.22 -16.23
CA PRO A 85 -14.69 -12.67 -16.23
C PRO A 85 -14.75 -13.23 -14.81
N VAL A 86 -15.52 -14.31 -14.64
CA VAL A 86 -15.79 -14.95 -13.34
C VAL A 86 -14.52 -15.20 -12.54
N GLU A 87 -13.44 -15.61 -13.20
CA GLU A 87 -12.14 -15.87 -12.57
C GLU A 87 -11.49 -14.61 -11.97
N LEU A 88 -11.54 -13.49 -12.69
CA LEU A 88 -10.97 -12.20 -12.22
C LEU A 88 -11.84 -11.60 -11.13
N GLU A 89 -13.16 -11.66 -11.29
CA GLU A 89 -14.08 -11.22 -10.26
C GLU A 89 -13.86 -12.03 -8.97
N HIS A 90 -13.76 -13.35 -9.06
CA HIS A 90 -13.52 -14.21 -7.89
C HIS A 90 -12.24 -13.80 -7.12
N LYS A 91 -11.11 -13.61 -7.83
CA LYS A 91 -9.85 -13.12 -7.22
C LYS A 91 -10.03 -11.75 -6.57
N TYR A 92 -10.74 -10.83 -7.24
CA TYR A 92 -11.05 -9.51 -6.68
C TYR A 92 -11.86 -9.62 -5.38
N ARG A 93 -12.91 -10.45 -5.34
CA ARG A 93 -13.72 -10.65 -4.13
C ARG A 93 -12.93 -11.23 -2.96
N LEU A 94 -12.03 -12.16 -3.24
CA LEU A 94 -11.16 -12.72 -2.20
C LEU A 94 -10.27 -11.64 -1.60
N TRP A 95 -9.68 -10.78 -2.43
CA TRP A 95 -8.89 -9.64 -1.97
C TRP A 95 -9.72 -8.59 -1.24
N GLU A 96 -10.92 -8.28 -1.73
CA GLU A 96 -11.85 -7.32 -1.13
C GLU A 96 -12.13 -7.71 0.33
N ARG A 97 -12.30 -9.01 0.61
CA ARG A 97 -12.46 -9.53 1.98
C ARG A 97 -11.25 -9.27 2.88
N THR A 98 -10.04 -9.14 2.34
CA THR A 98 -8.83 -8.85 3.12
C THR A 98 -8.66 -7.36 3.44
N MET A 99 -9.39 -6.47 2.77
CA MET A 99 -9.19 -5.02 2.87
C MET A 99 -9.43 -4.46 4.27
N HIS A 100 -10.30 -5.09 5.06
CA HIS A 100 -10.53 -4.68 6.44
C HIS A 100 -9.23 -4.75 7.28
N PHE A 101 -8.27 -5.63 6.96
CA PHE A 101 -6.99 -5.68 7.66
C PHE A 101 -6.13 -4.44 7.43
N MET A 102 -6.27 -3.75 6.30
CA MET A 102 -5.53 -2.51 6.06
C MET A 102 -5.92 -1.39 7.04
N SER A 103 -7.12 -1.42 7.64
CA SER A 103 -7.48 -0.48 8.73
C SER A 103 -6.62 -0.65 9.98
N LYS A 104 -5.98 -1.82 10.14
CA LYS A 104 -5.08 -2.15 11.25
C LYS A 104 -3.63 -1.81 10.93
N CYS A 105 -3.32 -1.44 9.68
CA CYS A 105 -1.99 -1.04 9.28
C CYS A 105 -1.77 0.44 9.61
N ALA A 106 -0.85 0.70 10.51
CA ALA A 106 -0.42 2.04 10.86
C ALA A 106 1.12 2.08 10.94
N ILE A 107 1.68 3.25 10.65
CA ILE A 107 3.12 3.49 10.72
C ILE A 107 3.38 4.70 11.61
N SER A 108 4.46 4.65 12.40
CA SER A 108 4.85 5.79 13.22
C SER A 108 5.21 6.98 12.33
N ARG A 109 4.61 8.15 12.59
CA ARG A 109 4.90 9.39 11.85
C ARG A 109 6.32 9.87 12.15
N ARG A 110 6.76 9.75 13.40
CA ARG A 110 8.07 10.18 13.87
C ARG A 110 9.10 9.08 13.61
N LEU A 111 10.03 9.33 12.69
CA LEU A 111 11.10 8.38 12.37
C LEU A 111 12.15 8.33 13.49
N PHE A 112 12.56 9.48 14.04
CA PHE A 112 13.66 9.58 15.01
C PHE A 112 13.20 10.04 16.40
N ALA A 113 13.75 9.45 17.46
CA ALA A 113 13.67 9.96 18.83
C ALA A 113 14.91 10.82 19.11
N GLU A 114 14.86 11.63 20.15
CA GLU A 114 16.06 12.30 20.65
C GLU A 114 16.99 11.26 21.30
N ASN A 115 18.29 11.38 21.07
CA ASN A 115 19.36 10.51 21.59
C ASN A 115 19.46 9.14 20.89
N TYR A 116 19.83 9.09 19.61
CA TYR A 116 20.37 7.86 19.01
C TYR A 116 21.88 7.99 18.86
N ASP A 117 22.60 6.91 19.14
CA ASP A 117 24.06 6.86 19.06
C ASP A 117 24.52 6.63 17.61
N ASP A 118 23.73 5.88 16.83
CA ASP A 118 24.00 5.55 15.43
C ASP A 118 22.71 5.35 14.61
N PHE A 119 22.78 5.65 13.31
CA PHE A 119 21.68 5.45 12.36
C PHE A 119 22.18 4.88 11.02
N THR A 120 21.46 3.88 10.53
CA THR A 120 21.72 3.24 9.23
C THR A 120 20.42 3.11 8.44
N VAL A 121 20.51 3.24 7.12
CA VAL A 121 19.38 3.01 6.22
C VAL A 121 19.59 1.67 5.53
N HIS A 122 18.64 0.76 5.74
CA HIS A 122 18.66 -0.57 5.13
C HIS A 122 17.62 -0.61 4.02
N ILE A 123 18.06 -0.89 2.79
CA ILE A 123 17.18 -0.99 1.63
C ILE A 123 17.14 -2.46 1.22
N PHE A 124 15.92 -2.99 1.12
CA PHE A 124 15.66 -4.32 0.61
C PHE A 124 14.94 -4.20 -0.72
N THR A 125 15.38 -4.95 -1.72
CA THR A 125 14.76 -5.03 -3.05
C THR A 125 14.43 -6.48 -3.35
N ASP A 126 13.25 -6.73 -3.91
CA ASP A 126 12.84 -8.05 -4.35
C ASP A 126 12.08 -7.96 -5.69
N ALA A 127 12.17 -9.01 -6.50
CA ALA A 127 11.49 -9.08 -7.77
C ALA A 127 10.95 -10.48 -8.08
N SER A 128 9.81 -10.50 -8.75
CA SER A 128 9.14 -11.70 -9.23
C SER A 128 8.74 -11.53 -10.69
N ALA A 129 8.19 -12.59 -11.29
CA ALA A 129 7.59 -12.52 -12.61
C ALA A 129 6.40 -11.54 -12.69
N TYR A 130 5.81 -11.16 -11.56
CA TYR A 130 4.58 -10.36 -11.51
C TYR A 130 4.82 -8.90 -11.10
N ALA A 131 5.77 -8.68 -10.19
CA ALA A 131 6.05 -7.38 -9.62
C ALA A 131 7.44 -7.33 -9.00
N TYR A 132 7.92 -6.12 -8.80
CA TYR A 132 9.19 -5.82 -8.17
C TYR A 132 8.98 -4.65 -7.22
N ALA A 133 9.70 -4.67 -6.09
CA ALA A 133 9.47 -3.75 -4.99
C ALA A 133 10.75 -3.46 -4.22
N ALA A 134 10.77 -2.31 -3.56
CA ALA A 134 11.82 -1.90 -2.65
C ALA A 134 11.21 -1.33 -1.35
N CYS A 135 11.86 -1.59 -0.23
CA CYS A 135 11.51 -1.04 1.08
C CYS A 135 12.76 -0.49 1.75
N ALA A 136 12.69 0.77 2.19
CA ALA A 136 13.74 1.42 2.96
C ALA A 136 13.34 1.50 4.43
N PHE A 137 14.19 0.97 5.30
CA PHE A 137 14.04 1.01 6.75
C PHE A 137 15.12 1.86 7.38
N LEU A 138 14.74 2.69 8.33
CA LEU A 138 15.67 3.33 9.25
C LEU A 138 15.92 2.40 10.41
N ARG A 139 17.18 2.02 10.62
CA ARG A 139 17.66 1.33 11.81
C ARG A 139 18.36 2.35 12.70
N CYS A 140 17.87 2.50 13.92
CA CYS A 140 18.50 3.32 14.95
C CYS A 140 18.95 2.44 16.12
N GLU A 141 20.08 2.78 16.71
CA GLU A 141 20.59 2.12 17.91
C GLU A 141 20.82 3.14 19.03
N PHE A 142 20.35 2.81 20.23
CA PHE A 142 20.61 3.60 21.44
C PHE A 142 20.79 2.68 22.63
N LYS A 143 21.92 2.80 23.34
CA LYS A 143 22.23 1.97 24.53
C LYS A 143 22.03 0.46 24.30
N GLY A 144 22.39 -0.02 23.10
CA GLY A 144 22.24 -1.42 22.70
C GLY A 144 20.81 -1.85 22.30
N GLN A 145 19.83 -0.95 22.32
CA GLN A 145 18.48 -1.20 21.83
C GLN A 145 18.36 -0.77 20.37
N VAL A 146 17.96 -1.71 19.50
CA VAL A 146 17.75 -1.46 18.08
C VAL A 146 16.27 -1.22 17.80
N THR A 147 15.97 -0.10 17.14
CA THR A 147 14.63 0.20 16.62
C THR A 147 14.69 0.26 15.10
N VAL A 148 13.73 -0.37 14.43
CA VAL A 148 13.62 -0.34 12.97
C VAL A 148 12.26 0.23 12.57
N LYS A 149 12.26 1.20 11.66
CA LYS A 149 11.05 1.85 11.16
C LYS A 149 11.05 1.92 9.64
N LEU A 150 9.91 1.62 9.03
CA LEU A 150 9.73 1.81 7.59
C LEU A 150 9.76 3.31 7.26
N MET A 151 10.64 3.72 6.36
CA MET A 151 10.70 5.10 5.86
C MET A 151 9.84 5.26 4.60
N ALA A 152 9.97 4.31 3.67
CA ALA A 152 9.26 4.30 2.41
C ALA A 152 9.26 2.88 1.82
N ALA A 153 8.22 2.57 1.06
CA ALA A 153 8.13 1.38 0.24
C ALA A 153 7.62 1.76 -1.15
N LYS A 154 8.01 0.99 -2.15
CA LYS A 154 7.54 1.16 -3.52
C LYS A 154 7.38 -0.19 -4.16
N ALA A 155 6.30 -0.37 -4.91
CA ALA A 155 6.07 -1.58 -5.70
C ALA A 155 5.55 -1.20 -7.09
N ARG A 156 6.05 -1.90 -8.10
CA ARG A 156 5.62 -1.77 -9.50
C ARG A 156 5.30 -3.15 -10.06
N LEU A 157 4.32 -3.18 -10.96
CA LEU A 157 4.04 -4.39 -11.73
C LEU A 157 5.16 -4.63 -12.73
N ALA A 158 5.55 -5.88 -12.89
CA ALA A 158 6.47 -6.28 -13.95
C ALA A 158 5.85 -5.89 -15.31
N PRO A 159 6.67 -5.39 -16.25
CA PRO A 159 6.20 -5.05 -17.59
C PRO A 159 5.53 -6.26 -18.25
N MET A 160 4.49 -6.00 -19.06
CA MET A 160 3.84 -7.06 -19.83
C MET A 160 4.77 -7.70 -20.86
N LYS A 161 5.79 -6.96 -21.31
CA LYS A 161 6.88 -7.51 -22.11
C LYS A 161 7.84 -8.23 -21.16
N LYS A 162 8.15 -9.49 -21.46
CA LYS A 162 9.03 -10.33 -20.63
C LYS A 162 10.34 -9.60 -20.33
N SER A 163 10.64 -9.45 -19.05
CA SER A 163 11.94 -9.03 -18.51
C SER A 163 12.46 -10.14 -17.60
N THR A 164 13.78 -10.28 -17.49
CA THR A 164 14.38 -11.24 -16.55
C THR A 164 14.25 -10.72 -15.12
N ILE A 165 14.15 -11.62 -14.15
CA ILE A 165 14.09 -11.28 -12.71
C ILE A 165 15.31 -10.44 -12.30
N PRO A 166 16.57 -10.81 -12.64
CA PRO A 166 17.73 -9.98 -12.29
C PRO A 166 17.67 -8.56 -12.84
N ARG A 167 17.04 -8.36 -14.01
CA ARG A 167 16.84 -7.02 -14.57
C ARG A 167 15.78 -6.23 -13.80
N LEU A 168 14.72 -6.90 -13.33
CA LEU A 168 13.69 -6.27 -12.51
C LEU A 168 14.22 -5.85 -11.13
N GLU A 169 15.11 -6.65 -10.53
CA GLU A 169 15.80 -6.29 -9.28
C GLU A 169 16.65 -5.02 -9.45
N LEU A 170 17.37 -4.92 -10.57
CA LEU A 170 18.19 -3.74 -10.87
C LEU A 170 17.35 -2.45 -11.08
N LEU A 171 16.12 -2.58 -11.58
CA LEU A 171 15.27 -1.43 -11.91
C LEU A 171 14.67 -0.70 -10.68
N GLU A 172 14.77 -1.26 -9.47
CA GLU A 172 14.33 -0.61 -8.21
C GLU A 172 15.48 -0.29 -7.25
N GLN A 173 16.73 -0.35 -7.70
CA GLN A 173 17.81 0.34 -7.00
C GLN A 173 17.61 1.84 -7.23
N LEU A 174 17.17 2.54 -6.17
CA LEU A 174 16.66 3.92 -6.12
C LEU A 174 17.20 4.89 -7.18
#